data_AF-A0A2E0TG25-F1
#
_entry.id   AF-A0A2E0TG25-F1
#
_cell.length_a   1.000
_cell.length_b   1.000
_cell.length_c   1.000
_cell.angle_alpha   90.00
_cell.angle_beta   90.00
_cell.angle_gamma   90.00
#
_symmetry.space_group_name_H-M   'P 1'
#
loop_
_entity.id
_entity.type
_entity.pdbx_description
1 polymer ?
#
loop_
_entity_poly.entity_id
_entity_poly.type
_entity_poly.pdbx_seq_one_letter_code
_entity_poly.pdbx_strand_id
1 'polypeptide(L)'
;MPEADPDRLVDCIKLEKKLPGLAKPPFPNELGQLVYEKVSKEAWDLWLQESVRFINTYRVDLSSKEGTEFMLKQLRIWLGLEEGEMAQTAWTPPEEDAGESAES
;
A
#
# COMPACT_ATOMS: atom_id res chain seq x y z
N MET A 1 -16.28 -3.62 -3.66
CA MET A 1 -15.40 -3.15 -2.57
C MET A 1 -15.04 -4.37 -1.74
N PRO A 2 -13.76 -4.66 -1.46
CA PRO A 2 -13.43 -5.80 -0.62
C PRO A 2 -14.06 -5.61 0.76
N GLU A 3 -14.81 -6.61 1.21
CA GLU A 3 -15.49 -6.60 2.50
C GLU A 3 -14.46 -6.61 3.64
N ALA A 4 -14.87 -6.16 4.83
CA ALA A 4 -14.03 -6.31 6.02
C ALA A 4 -14.18 -7.75 6.49
N ASP A 5 -13.08 -8.45 6.77
CA ASP A 5 -13.17 -9.71 7.51
C ASP A 5 -13.04 -9.39 9.01
N PRO A 6 -14.11 -9.46 9.81
CA PRO A 6 -14.05 -9.21 11.25
C PRO A 6 -13.21 -10.26 12.00
N ASP A 7 -12.96 -11.40 11.38
CA ASP A 7 -12.18 -12.51 11.94
C ASP A 7 -10.65 -12.29 11.79
N ARG A 8 -10.22 -11.40 10.88
CA ARG A 8 -8.81 -11.13 10.61
C ARG A 8 -8.41 -9.78 11.20
N LEU A 9 -7.85 -9.81 12.41
CA LEU A 9 -7.23 -8.62 13.03
C LEU A 9 -5.79 -8.48 12.56
N VAL A 10 -5.48 -7.39 11.87
CA VAL A 10 -4.12 -7.02 11.45
C VAL A 10 -3.57 -5.93 12.36
N ASP A 11 -2.26 -5.98 12.59
CA ASP A 11 -1.57 -4.96 13.35
C ASP A 11 -1.32 -3.77 12.43
N CYS A 12 -2.18 -2.75 12.53
CA CYS A 12 -2.11 -1.62 11.64
C CYS A 12 -0.95 -0.73 12.03
N ILE A 13 0.10 -0.71 11.22
CA ILE A 13 1.29 0.15 11.39
C ILE A 13 0.97 1.64 11.47
N LYS A 14 -0.16 2.09 10.90
CA LYS A 14 -0.54 3.50 10.85
C LYS A 14 -1.35 3.95 12.06
N LEU A 15 -2.15 3.05 12.60
CA LEU A 15 -3.05 3.29 13.73
C LEU A 15 -2.50 2.69 15.03
N GLU A 16 -1.41 1.94 14.95
CA GLU A 16 -0.75 1.18 16.03
C GLU A 16 -1.75 0.38 16.87
N LYS A 17 -2.77 -0.17 16.19
CA LYS A 17 -3.90 -0.87 16.78
C LYS A 17 -4.27 -2.08 15.93
N LYS A 18 -4.74 -3.12 16.62
CA LYS A 18 -5.33 -4.30 15.99
C LYS A 18 -6.72 -3.95 15.48
N LEU A 19 -6.85 -3.92 14.15
CA LEU A 19 -8.07 -3.57 13.46
C LEU A 19 -8.39 -4.64 12.41
N PRO A 20 -9.65 -4.77 11.99
CA PRO A 20 -10.01 -5.70 10.93
C PRO A 20 -9.26 -5.35 9.64
N GLY A 21 -8.54 -6.34 9.11
CA GLY A 21 -7.80 -6.27 7.86
C GLY A 21 -8.70 -6.20 6.64
N LEU A 22 -8.09 -6.02 5.48
CA LEU A 22 -8.78 -6.30 4.22
C LEU A 22 -9.13 -7.78 4.15
N ALA A 23 -10.24 -8.13 3.49
CA ALA A 23 -10.58 -9.54 3.24
C ALA A 23 -9.72 -10.20 2.17
N LYS A 24 -9.30 -9.40 1.18
CA LYS A 24 -8.47 -9.84 0.06
C LYS A 24 -7.41 -8.79 -0.27
N PRO A 25 -6.22 -9.22 -0.71
CA PRO A 25 -5.19 -8.29 -1.18
C PRO A 25 -5.71 -7.51 -2.41
N PRO A 26 -5.48 -6.19 -2.47
CA PRO A 26 -5.96 -5.35 -3.57
C PRO A 26 -5.18 -5.58 -4.86
N PHE A 27 -3.93 -6.04 -4.76
CA PHE A 27 -3.05 -6.31 -5.90
C PHE A 27 -2.39 -7.69 -5.75
N PRO A 28 -2.21 -8.46 -6.84
CA PRO A 28 -1.51 -9.75 -6.84
C PRO A 28 0.01 -9.56 -6.91
N ASN A 29 0.55 -8.67 -6.08
CA ASN A 29 1.96 -8.32 -6.03
C ASN A 29 2.40 -8.33 -4.55
N GLU A 30 3.70 -8.43 -4.29
CA GLU A 30 4.29 -8.41 -2.94
C GLU A 30 3.79 -7.22 -2.11
N LEU A 31 3.62 -6.05 -2.74
CA LEU A 31 3.04 -4.88 -2.11
C LEU A 31 1.59 -5.08 -1.65
N GLY A 32 0.76 -5.72 -2.47
CA GLY A 32 -0.63 -6.00 -2.12
C GLY A 32 -0.73 -6.99 -0.95
N GLN A 33 0.22 -7.91 -0.86
CA GLN A 33 0.35 -8.82 0.28
C GLN A 33 0.80 -8.10 1.55
N LEU A 34 1.79 -7.21 1.45
CA LEU A 34 2.23 -6.37 2.57
C LEU A 34 1.10 -5.46 3.08
N VAL A 35 0.36 -4.81 2.17
CA VAL A 35 -0.84 -4.05 2.52
C VAL A 35 -1.83 -4.95 3.27
N TYR A 36 -2.09 -6.12 2.73
CA TYR A 36 -3.01 -7.07 3.34
C TYR A 36 -2.59 -7.55 4.74
N GLU A 37 -1.30 -7.62 5.03
CA GLU A 37 -0.77 -8.06 6.32
C GLU A 37 -0.57 -6.93 7.34
N LYS A 38 -0.27 -5.71 6.89
CA LYS A 38 0.11 -4.56 7.74
C LYS A 38 -0.95 -3.46 7.79
N VAL A 39 -1.99 -3.51 6.96
CA VAL A 39 -2.95 -2.42 6.78
C VAL A 39 -4.36 -2.91 7.08
N SER A 40 -5.04 -2.19 7.97
CA SER A 40 -6.44 -2.44 8.26
C SER A 40 -7.33 -1.88 7.15
N LYS A 41 -8.58 -2.36 7.09
CA LYS A 41 -9.57 -1.79 6.17
C LYS A 41 -9.74 -0.28 6.35
N GLU A 42 -9.72 0.20 7.60
CA GLU A 42 -9.87 1.62 7.91
C GLU A 42 -8.69 2.44 7.35
N ALA A 43 -7.46 1.96 7.55
CA ALA A 43 -6.27 2.58 6.96
C ALA A 43 -6.30 2.52 5.43
N TRP A 44 -6.80 1.43 4.84
CA TRP A 44 -6.95 1.34 3.39
C TRP A 44 -7.96 2.34 2.83
N ASP A 45 -9.07 2.58 3.53
CA ASP A 45 -10.05 3.60 3.12
C ASP A 45 -9.44 5.01 3.14
N LEU A 46 -8.66 5.33 4.18
CA LEU A 46 -7.88 6.57 4.26
C LEU A 46 -6.88 6.69 3.10
N TRP A 47 -6.19 5.61 2.77
CA TRP A 47 -5.30 5.58 1.61
C TRP A 47 -6.06 5.85 0.32
N LEU A 48 -7.23 5.25 0.10
CA LEU A 48 -8.04 5.49 -1.10
C LEU A 48 -8.40 6.96 -1.25
N GLN A 49 -8.78 7.64 -0.16
CA GLN A 49 -9.06 9.07 -0.18
C GLN A 49 -7.83 9.90 -0.55
N GLU A 50 -6.67 9.60 0.04
CA GLU A 50 -5.43 10.30 -0.26
C GLU A 50 -4.96 10.03 -1.71
N SER A 51 -5.14 8.80 -2.18
CA SER A 51 -4.81 8.37 -3.54
C SER A 51 -5.58 9.18 -4.60
N VAL A 52 -6.86 9.47 -4.35
CA VAL A 52 -7.68 10.34 -5.21
C VAL A 52 -7.17 11.78 -5.19
N ARG A 53 -6.70 12.27 -4.04
CA ARG A 53 -6.07 13.59 -3.93
C ARG A 53 -4.79 13.63 -4.76
N PHE A 54 -3.92 12.62 -4.68
CA PHE A 54 -2.70 12.53 -5.50
C PHE A 54 -3.02 12.55 -6.99
N ILE A 55 -4.01 11.77 -7.44
CA ILE A 55 -4.45 11.74 -8.85
C ILE A 55 -4.90 13.13 -9.31
N ASN A 56 -5.68 13.84 -8.51
CA ASN A 56 -6.15 15.18 -8.86
C ASN A 56 -5.04 16.23 -8.84
N THR A 57 -4.18 16.20 -7.82
CA THR A 57 -3.10 17.19 -7.63
C THR A 57 -1.99 17.01 -8.66
N TYR A 58 -1.52 15.79 -8.88
CA TYR A 58 -0.40 15.49 -9.77
C TYR A 58 -0.86 15.08 -11.18
N ARG A 59 -2.18 15.09 -11.45
CA ARG A 59 -2.77 14.61 -12.72
C ARG A 59 -2.23 13.22 -13.10
N VAL A 60 -2.14 12.34 -12.10
CA VAL A 60 -1.57 11.01 -12.28
C VAL A 60 -2.50 10.18 -13.16
N ASP A 61 -1.97 9.66 -14.25
CA ASP A 61 -2.72 8.75 -15.11
C ASP A 61 -2.48 7.30 -14.68
N LEU A 62 -3.46 6.71 -14.00
CA LEU A 62 -3.42 5.30 -13.58
C LEU A 62 -3.40 4.32 -14.77
N SER A 63 -3.69 4.80 -15.99
CA SER A 63 -3.61 4.00 -17.21
C SER A 63 -2.17 3.85 -17.71
N SER A 64 -1.30 4.77 -17.32
CA SER A 64 0.12 4.76 -17.68
C SER A 64 0.94 4.01 -16.63
N LYS A 65 2.01 3.34 -17.09
CA LYS A 65 2.97 2.67 -16.19
C LYS A 65 3.56 3.63 -15.16
N GLU A 66 3.98 4.82 -15.60
CA GLU A 66 4.55 5.85 -14.73
C GLU A 66 3.60 6.28 -13.61
N GLY A 67 2.29 6.42 -13.90
CA GLY A 67 1.31 6.80 -12.89
C GLY A 67 0.99 5.68 -11.91
N THR A 68 0.95 4.43 -12.41
CA THR A 68 0.84 3.25 -11.54
C THR A 68 2.06 3.13 -10.62
N GLU A 69 3.27 3.29 -11.14
CA GLU A 69 4.51 3.27 -10.36
C GLU A 69 4.58 4.41 -9.33
N PHE A 70 4.17 5.62 -9.71
CA PHE A 70 4.08 6.75 -8.78
C PHE A 70 3.15 6.44 -7.61
N MET A 71 1.97 5.90 -7.90
CA MET A 71 0.97 5.56 -6.88
C MET A 71 1.43 4.42 -5.97
N LEU A 72 2.07 3.40 -6.53
CA LEU A 72 2.69 2.32 -5.76
C LEU A 72 3.80 2.86 -4.85
N LYS A 73 4.62 3.80 -5.33
CA LYS A 73 5.65 4.45 -4.52
C LYS A 73 5.06 5.30 -3.40
N GLN A 74 4.04 6.11 -3.69
CA GLN A 74 3.34 6.87 -2.65
C GLN A 74 2.69 5.95 -1.61
N LEU A 75 2.17 4.79 -2.03
CA LEU A 75 1.62 3.79 -1.12
C LEU A 75 2.70 3.23 -0.19
N ARG A 76 3.87 2.82 -0.71
CA ARG A 76 5.00 2.34 0.12
C ARG A 76 5.43 3.35 1.19
N ILE A 77 5.53 4.62 0.81
CA ILE A 77 5.87 5.73 1.70
C ILE A 77 4.77 5.95 2.74
N TRP A 78 3.51 5.95 2.31
CA TRP A 78 2.37 6.15 3.20
C TRP A 78 2.25 5.03 4.25
N LEU A 79 2.60 3.81 3.83
CA LEU A 79 2.72 2.63 4.67
C LEU A 79 3.99 2.60 5.52
N GLY A 80 4.91 3.57 5.46
CA GLY A 80 6.13 3.53 6.27
C GLY A 80 6.96 2.24 6.11
N LEU A 81 6.79 1.51 4.99
CA LEU A 81 7.64 0.38 4.60
C LEU A 81 8.99 0.90 4.09
N GLU A 82 9.03 2.14 3.63
CA GLU A 82 10.23 2.94 3.40
C GLU A 82 10.27 4.07 4.45
N GLU A 83 11.43 4.29 5.09
CA GLU A 83 11.72 5.53 5.84
C GLU A 83 11.93 6.67 4.84
N GLY A 84 10.84 7.29 4.41
CA GLY A 84 10.87 8.43 3.50
C GLY A 84 9.89 9.51 3.97
N GLU A 85 10.39 10.73 4.18
CA GLU A 85 9.54 11.91 4.37
C GLU A 85 8.54 12.02 3.22
N MET A 86 7.25 12.21 3.55
CA MET A 86 6.23 12.52 2.55
C MET A 86 6.72 13.66 1.66
N ALA A 87 7.01 13.30 0.41
CA ALA A 87 7.42 14.20 -0.65
C ALA A 87 8.67 15.07 -0.38
N GLN A 88 9.83 14.49 -0.10
CA GLN A 88 11.12 15.15 -0.44
C GLN A 88 12.11 14.17 -1.07
N THR A 89 12.24 14.27 -2.39
CA THR A 89 13.49 14.10 -3.16
C THR A 89 14.40 12.92 -2.80
N ALA A 90 14.24 11.77 -3.47
CA ALA A 90 15.36 11.02 -4.06
C ALA A 90 14.80 9.81 -4.82
N TRP A 91 15.15 9.76 -6.10
CA TRP A 91 15.08 8.56 -6.91
C TRP A 91 16.37 7.77 -6.67
N THR A 92 16.26 6.55 -6.13
CA THR A 92 17.34 5.55 -6.14
C THR A 92 16.70 4.20 -6.51
N PRO A 93 17.02 3.61 -7.67
CA PRO A 93 16.52 2.29 -8.09
C PRO A 93 17.48 1.16 -7.61
N PRO A 94 17.19 -0.13 -7.85
CA PRO A 94 16.52 -1.06 -6.95
C PRO A 94 17.44 -2.21 -6.46
N GLU A 95 17.23 -2.75 -5.26
CA GLU A 95 17.83 -4.03 -4.86
C GLU A 95 16.79 -4.87 -4.08
N GLU A 96 16.26 -5.88 -4.77
CA GLU A 96 16.08 -7.27 -4.34
C GLU A 96 15.55 -7.56 -2.91
N ASP A 97 14.26 -7.95 -2.81
CA ASP A 97 13.73 -8.98 -1.89
C ASP A 97 12.27 -9.27 -2.37
N ALA A 98 11.93 -10.32 -3.11
CA ALA A 98 12.12 -11.77 -2.89
C ALA A 98 11.05 -12.36 -1.96
N GLY A 99 9.80 -12.36 -2.42
CA GLY A 99 8.68 -13.12 -1.89
C GLY A 99 8.09 -14.10 -2.90
N GLU A 100 8.94 -14.74 -3.71
CA GLU A 100 8.54 -15.96 -4.42
C GLU A 100 8.40 -17.09 -3.39
N SER A 101 7.14 -17.43 -3.11
CA SER A 101 6.59 -18.78 -3.02
C SER A 101 7.49 -19.90 -2.46
N ALA A 102 7.01 -20.45 -1.34
CA ALA A 102 7.09 -21.87 -0.98
C ALA A 102 7.53 -22.84 -2.10
N GLU A 103 8.56 -23.65 -1.87
CA GLU A 103 8.47 -25.11 -1.63
C GLU A 103 9.85 -25.77 -1.54
N SER A 104 9.98 -26.64 -0.51
CA SER A 104 10.91 -27.77 -0.27
C SER A 104 12.43 -27.60 -0.31
#